data_AF-A0A9C9TGD1-F1
#
_entry.id   AF-A0A9C9TGD1-F1
#
_cell.length_a   1.000
_cell.length_b   1.000
_cell.length_c   1.000
_cell.angle_alpha   90.00
_cell.angle_beta   90.00
_cell.angle_gamma   90.00
#
_symmetry.space_group_name_H-M   'P 1'
#
loop_
_entity.id
_entity.type
_entity.pdbx_description
1 polymer ?
#
loop_
_entity_poly.entity_id
_entity_poly.type
_entity_poly.pdbx_seq_one_letter_code
_entity_poly.pdbx_strand_id
1 'polypeptide(L)'
;FLVRPLAVFVATIGAGLSWKERLLVGWIAPRGIVAVAVAGLFGATLTRIGVADGDRMIAYTFALVAATIVLHGFSLGPLARLLDLRSADRPGVLFVGASRFTIAFARRLKAQEVPVLIADGNWSRASEARLAEVEVWYGEILSEQAHHSLNLSRFDHMVAATDNDAYNALICTDFAPEIGRSDVFQIGDLGVSDRQSMNFTIGGLPLFKPGKSYAELRDLIVDGWTFQATRLTDEFGYERFAETRPEETHVLLWIKPSESLVFAASEGSGEPDEGDTIISFGPPRPEREQDKIVKATTTEREARAEKARKTTEAASANGAAAD
;
A
#
# COMPACT_ATOMS: atom_id res chain seq x y z
N PHE A 1 30.92 10.70 16.25
CA PHE A 1 29.49 10.38 16.10
C PHE A 1 28.57 11.51 16.61
N LEU A 2 28.93 12.28 17.65
CA LEU A 2 28.07 13.33 18.25
C LEU A 2 27.90 14.61 17.41
N VAL A 3 28.91 15.00 16.63
CA VAL A 3 28.92 16.29 15.91
C VAL A 3 27.82 16.39 14.85
N ARG A 4 27.46 15.28 14.20
CA ARG A 4 26.51 15.28 13.08
C ARG A 4 25.04 15.32 13.48
N PRO A 5 24.55 14.49 14.42
CA PRO A 5 23.20 14.66 14.96
C PRO A 5 22.96 16.08 15.46
N LEU A 6 23.98 16.69 16.07
CA LEU A 6 23.91 18.09 16.50
C LEU A 6 23.81 19.06 15.29
N ALA A 7 24.63 18.87 14.25
CA ALA A 7 24.57 19.70 13.05
C ALA A 7 23.21 19.59 12.32
N VAL A 8 22.68 18.38 12.16
CA VAL A 8 21.35 18.14 11.58
C VAL A 8 20.25 18.73 12.46
N PHE A 9 20.38 18.58 13.78
CA PHE A 9 19.41 19.15 14.72
C PHE A 9 19.35 20.68 14.58
N VAL A 10 20.51 21.35 14.56
CA VAL A 10 20.60 22.80 14.37
C VAL A 10 20.09 23.23 12.99
N ALA A 11 20.45 22.49 11.93
CA ALA A 11 20.03 22.79 10.56
C ALA A 11 18.53 22.59 10.29
N THR A 12 17.83 21.81 11.12
CA THR A 12 16.40 21.48 10.97
C THR A 12 15.51 22.19 12.00
N ILE A 13 16.04 23.19 12.71
CA ILE A 13 15.24 24.07 13.57
C ILE A 13 14.24 24.83 12.70
N GLY A 14 12.95 24.71 13.02
CA GLY A 14 11.87 25.36 12.25
C GLY A 14 11.35 24.59 11.03
N ALA A 15 11.93 23.43 10.69
CA ALA A 15 11.54 22.64 9.51
C ALA A 15 10.34 21.70 9.73
N GLY A 16 9.72 21.71 10.92
CA GLY A 16 8.56 20.85 11.24
C GLY A 16 8.89 19.37 11.56
N LEU A 17 10.16 18.96 11.49
CA LEU A 17 10.54 17.57 11.77
C LEU A 17 10.46 17.20 13.25
N SER A 18 10.01 15.98 13.53
CA SER A 18 10.03 15.38 14.87
C SER A 18 11.47 15.07 15.31
N TRP A 19 11.73 15.01 16.63
CA TRP A 19 13.06 14.65 17.13
C TRP A 19 13.54 13.27 16.62
N LYS A 20 12.60 12.34 16.48
CA LYS A 20 12.84 11.00 15.92
C LYS A 20 13.32 11.11 14.47
N GLU A 21 12.64 11.86 13.62
CA GLU A 21 13.05 12.06 12.22
C GLU A 21 14.41 12.73 12.11
N ARG A 22 14.69 13.74 12.93
CA ARG A 22 16.01 14.40 12.99
C ARG A 22 17.12 13.42 13.34
N LEU A 23 16.85 12.48 14.26
CA LEU A 23 17.80 11.43 14.63
C LEU A 23 18.06 10.46 13.46
N LEU A 24 17.01 10.04 12.75
CA LEU A 24 17.12 9.15 11.59
C LEU A 24 17.86 9.82 10.42
N VAL A 25 17.56 11.08 10.12
CA VAL A 25 18.26 11.88 9.11
C VAL A 25 19.74 12.07 9.49
N GLY A 26 20.02 12.33 10.77
CA GLY A 26 21.38 12.38 11.30
C GLY A 26 22.15 11.05 11.19
N TRP A 27 21.44 9.93 11.09
CA TRP A 27 22.01 8.58 10.99
C TRP A 27 22.36 8.15 9.55
N ILE A 28 21.52 8.52 8.55
CA ILE A 28 21.65 8.13 7.13
C ILE A 28 22.76 8.88 6.39
N ALA A 29 22.99 10.15 6.72
CA ALA A 29 23.71 11.13 5.90
C ALA A 29 24.99 10.63 5.19
N PRO A 30 25.28 11.12 3.96
CA PRO A 30 26.40 10.65 3.15
C PRO A 30 27.74 10.72 3.92
N ARG A 31 28.47 9.60 3.89
CA ARG A 31 29.76 9.44 4.58
C ARG A 31 30.88 9.30 3.56
N GLY A 32 32.07 9.74 3.95
CA GLY A 32 33.30 9.28 3.33
C GLY A 32 33.78 10.05 2.10
N ILE A 33 32.96 10.81 1.38
CA ILE A 33 33.39 11.53 0.16
C ILE A 33 34.59 12.46 0.45
N VAL A 34 34.49 13.30 1.48
CA VAL A 34 35.59 14.20 1.88
C VAL A 34 36.79 13.41 2.40
N ALA A 35 36.55 12.35 3.18
CA ALA A 35 37.63 11.53 3.75
C ALA A 35 38.43 10.83 2.65
N VAL A 36 37.76 10.28 1.64
CA VAL A 36 38.37 9.65 0.47
C VAL A 36 39.16 10.67 -0.36
N ALA A 37 38.61 11.87 -0.58
CA ALA A 37 39.30 12.92 -1.32
C ALA A 37 40.59 13.38 -0.61
N VAL A 38 40.51 13.60 0.71
CA VAL A 38 41.67 13.96 1.54
C VAL A 38 42.68 12.82 1.59
N ALA A 39 42.22 11.57 1.76
CA ALA A 39 43.09 10.41 1.74
C ALA A 39 43.79 10.22 0.39
N GLY A 40 43.11 10.52 -0.73
CA GLY A 40 43.72 10.55 -2.06
C GLY A 40 44.86 11.56 -2.17
N LEU A 41 44.61 12.80 -1.75
CA LEU A 41 45.59 13.88 -1.82
C LEU A 41 46.83 13.62 -0.93
N PHE A 42 46.60 13.26 0.33
CA PHE A 42 47.69 13.00 1.26
C PHE A 42 48.38 11.66 0.99
N GLY A 43 47.65 10.64 0.52
CA GLY A 43 48.21 9.32 0.21
C GLY A 43 49.22 9.43 -0.93
N ALA A 44 48.84 10.10 -2.01
CA ALA A 44 49.75 10.40 -3.12
C ALA A 44 50.98 11.21 -2.66
N THR A 45 50.79 12.15 -1.73
CA THR A 45 51.88 12.96 -1.18
C THR A 45 52.84 12.11 -0.33
N LEU A 46 52.32 11.23 0.52
CA LEU A 46 53.09 10.32 1.37
C LEU A 46 53.91 9.32 0.54
N THR A 47 53.30 8.73 -0.50
CA THR A 47 54.01 7.88 -1.46
C THR A 47 55.16 8.62 -2.11
N ARG A 48 54.96 9.89 -2.51
CA ARG A 48 56.00 10.70 -3.16
C ARG A 48 57.18 11.02 -2.25
N ILE A 49 56.97 11.18 -0.95
CA ILE A 49 58.06 11.45 0.01
C ILE A 49 58.70 10.17 0.59
N GLY A 50 58.39 9.00 0.03
CA GLY A 50 59.01 7.72 0.38
C GLY A 50 58.48 7.09 1.67
N VAL A 51 57.32 7.51 2.16
CA VAL A 51 56.68 6.87 3.33
C VAL A 51 56.14 5.52 2.89
N ALA A 52 56.60 4.46 3.58
CA ALA A 52 56.11 3.11 3.38
C ALA A 52 54.58 3.07 3.60
N ASP A 53 53.87 2.34 2.73
CA ASP A 53 52.42 2.15 2.76
C ASP A 53 51.55 3.42 2.53
N GLY A 54 52.13 4.53 2.04
CA GLY A 54 51.37 5.75 1.71
C GLY A 54 50.24 5.54 0.69
N ASP A 55 50.41 4.57 -0.21
CA ASP A 55 49.42 4.14 -1.20
C ASP A 55 48.25 3.35 -0.58
N ARG A 56 48.48 2.65 0.54
CA ARG A 56 47.43 1.90 1.25
C ARG A 56 46.44 2.79 1.99
N MET A 57 46.80 4.05 2.26
CA MET A 57 45.91 4.99 2.96
C MET A 57 44.58 5.19 2.23
N ILE A 58 44.62 5.20 0.90
CA ILE A 58 43.43 5.28 0.05
C ILE A 58 42.58 4.03 0.23
N ALA A 59 43.20 2.84 0.14
CA ALA A 59 42.52 1.56 0.28
C ALA A 59 41.84 1.40 1.65
N TYR A 60 42.52 1.76 2.75
CA TYR A 60 41.94 1.72 4.09
C TYR A 60 40.79 2.71 4.27
N THR A 61 40.92 3.90 3.72
CA THR A 61 39.85 4.90 3.76
C THR A 61 38.62 4.42 3.00
N PHE A 62 38.80 3.85 1.81
CA PHE A 62 37.71 3.23 1.05
C PHE A 62 37.07 2.07 1.79
N ALA A 63 37.86 1.15 2.37
CA ALA A 63 37.36 0.02 3.13
C ALA A 63 36.52 0.48 4.34
N LEU A 64 37.00 1.49 5.08
CA LEU A 64 36.27 2.09 6.18
C LEU A 64 34.95 2.71 5.71
N VAL A 65 34.97 3.49 4.62
CA VAL A 65 33.77 4.13 4.08
C VAL A 65 32.75 3.07 3.63
N ALA A 66 33.18 2.07 2.86
CA ALA A 66 32.32 0.97 2.41
C ALA A 66 31.72 0.21 3.61
N ALA A 67 32.53 -0.17 4.61
CA ALA A 67 32.06 -0.83 5.81
C ALA A 67 31.01 0.01 6.55
N THR A 68 31.21 1.32 6.65
CA THR A 68 30.22 2.19 7.31
C THR A 68 28.94 2.33 6.51
N ILE A 69 28.99 2.36 5.18
CA ILE A 69 27.78 2.38 4.31
C ILE A 69 26.98 1.09 4.51
N VAL A 70 27.65 -0.07 4.48
CA VAL A 70 27.02 -1.37 4.67
C VAL A 70 26.37 -1.47 6.05
N LEU A 71 27.13 -1.18 7.11
CA LEU A 71 26.63 -1.22 8.49
C LEU A 71 25.44 -0.29 8.69
N HIS A 72 25.51 0.94 8.17
CA HIS A 72 24.42 1.88 8.33
C HIS A 72 23.21 1.46 7.50
N GLY A 73 23.39 1.07 6.23
CA GLY A 73 22.33 0.57 5.36
C GLY A 73 21.52 -0.56 6.00
N PHE A 74 22.18 -1.57 6.55
CA PHE A 74 21.50 -2.65 7.25
C PHE A 74 20.84 -2.21 8.57
N SER A 75 21.43 -1.24 9.28
CA SER A 75 20.84 -0.71 10.53
C SER A 75 19.63 0.21 10.31
N LEU A 76 19.40 0.72 9.08
CA LEU A 76 18.31 1.67 8.81
C LEU A 76 16.93 1.10 9.06
N GLY A 77 16.65 -0.09 8.53
CA GLY A 77 15.35 -0.72 8.70
C GLY A 77 14.99 -0.93 10.18
N PRO A 78 15.85 -1.59 10.98
CA PRO A 78 15.63 -1.76 12.42
C PRO A 78 15.51 -0.43 13.18
N LEU A 79 16.35 0.56 12.87
CA LEU A 79 16.31 1.86 13.54
C LEU A 79 15.03 2.64 13.21
N ALA A 80 14.59 2.63 11.95
CA ALA A 80 13.33 3.24 11.54
C ALA A 80 12.12 2.58 12.22
N ARG A 81 12.14 1.25 12.40
CA ARG A 81 11.13 0.54 13.20
C ARG A 81 11.14 0.96 14.66
N LEU A 82 12.33 1.00 15.28
CA LEU A 82 12.48 1.36 16.69
C LEU A 82 12.00 2.78 16.98
N LEU A 83 12.22 3.69 16.04
CA LEU A 83 11.80 5.08 16.16
C LEU A 83 10.33 5.28 15.77
N ASP A 84 9.64 4.26 15.27
CA ASP A 84 8.28 4.36 14.73
C ASP A 84 8.20 5.40 13.59
N LEU A 85 9.20 5.35 12.70
CA LEU A 85 9.40 6.25 11.56
C LEU A 85 9.40 5.54 10.22
N ARG A 86 9.10 4.24 10.20
CA ARG A 86 8.61 3.66 8.94
C ARG A 86 7.39 4.49 8.56
N SER A 87 7.22 4.83 7.28
CA SER A 87 5.98 5.41 6.81
C SER A 87 4.84 4.59 7.39
N ALA A 88 4.18 5.16 8.39
CA ALA A 88 3.00 4.60 9.03
C ALA A 88 1.79 4.94 8.16
N ASP A 89 2.00 4.95 6.83
CA ASP A 89 0.94 4.98 5.87
C ASP A 89 0.52 3.53 5.72
N ARG A 90 -0.69 3.23 6.19
CA ARG A 90 -1.39 2.02 5.78
C ARG A 90 -1.33 1.96 4.26
N PRO A 91 -1.05 0.78 3.67
CA PRO A 91 -0.88 0.71 2.23
C PRO A 91 -2.13 1.18 1.53
N GLY A 92 -1.95 2.17 0.66
CA GLY A 92 -3.04 2.88 0.00
C GLY A 92 -3.31 2.35 -1.41
N VAL A 93 -4.50 2.64 -1.92
CA VAL A 93 -4.87 2.37 -3.32
C VAL A 93 -5.22 3.67 -4.04
N LEU A 94 -4.48 3.98 -5.10
CA LEU A 94 -4.78 5.03 -6.05
C LEU A 94 -5.67 4.48 -7.17
N PHE A 95 -6.88 5.01 -7.32
CA PHE A 95 -7.74 4.72 -8.46
C PHE A 95 -7.61 5.83 -9.50
N VAL A 96 -7.49 5.47 -10.77
CA VAL A 96 -7.53 6.42 -11.88
C VAL A 96 -8.77 6.15 -12.71
N GLY A 97 -9.64 7.16 -12.84
CA GLY A 97 -10.96 7.03 -13.45
C GLY A 97 -12.07 6.84 -12.42
N ALA A 98 -12.82 7.92 -12.17
CA ALA A 98 -14.01 7.93 -11.34
C ALA A 98 -15.19 7.31 -12.11
N SER A 99 -15.75 6.25 -11.55
CA SER A 99 -16.93 5.56 -12.04
C SER A 99 -17.70 4.98 -10.86
N ARG A 100 -18.95 4.55 -11.08
CA ARG A 100 -19.71 3.88 -10.00
C ARG A 100 -18.99 2.63 -9.49
N PHE A 101 -18.27 1.92 -10.35
CA PHE A 101 -17.43 0.79 -9.98
C PHE A 101 -16.27 1.21 -9.06
N THR A 102 -15.43 2.18 -9.47
CA THR A 102 -14.28 2.60 -8.65
C THR A 102 -14.71 3.29 -7.37
N ILE A 103 -15.81 4.04 -7.38
CA ILE A 103 -16.40 4.64 -6.17
C ILE A 103 -16.87 3.53 -5.21
N ALA A 104 -17.59 2.52 -5.70
CA ALA A 104 -18.05 1.40 -4.87
C ALA A 104 -16.87 0.61 -4.28
N PHE A 105 -15.81 0.39 -5.08
CA PHE A 105 -14.59 -0.27 -4.61
C PHE A 105 -13.89 0.55 -3.53
N ALA A 106 -13.65 1.84 -3.81
CA ALA A 106 -12.98 2.75 -2.89
C ALA A 106 -13.74 2.88 -1.57
N ARG A 107 -15.09 2.94 -1.60
CA ARG A 107 -15.91 2.94 -0.38
C ARG A 107 -15.73 1.66 0.44
N ARG A 108 -15.65 0.49 -0.21
CA ARG A 108 -15.44 -0.78 0.49
C ARG A 108 -14.08 -0.81 1.17
N LEU A 109 -13.03 -0.33 0.50
CA LEU A 109 -11.69 -0.22 1.05
C LEU A 109 -11.61 0.80 2.19
N LYS A 110 -12.21 1.99 2.00
CA LYS A 110 -12.34 3.01 3.06
C LYS A 110 -13.05 2.46 4.31
N ALA A 111 -14.08 1.62 4.13
CA ALA A 111 -14.76 0.95 5.25
C ALA A 111 -13.91 -0.11 5.95
N GLN A 112 -12.76 -0.49 5.39
CA GLN A 112 -11.71 -1.29 6.05
C GLN A 112 -10.52 -0.41 6.46
N GLU A 113 -10.72 0.91 6.51
CA GLU A 113 -9.71 1.90 6.87
C GLU A 113 -8.45 1.90 5.99
N VAL A 114 -8.58 1.40 4.76
CA VAL A 114 -7.55 1.46 3.73
C VAL A 114 -7.56 2.87 3.12
N PRO A 115 -6.42 3.58 3.06
CA PRO A 115 -6.32 4.86 2.37
C PRO A 115 -6.64 4.71 0.88
N VAL A 116 -7.54 5.54 0.38
CA VAL A 116 -7.93 5.52 -1.03
C VAL A 116 -8.01 6.93 -1.59
N LEU A 117 -7.59 7.09 -2.84
CA LEU A 117 -7.72 8.31 -3.60
C LEU A 117 -8.23 7.99 -5.00
N ILE A 118 -9.20 8.75 -5.50
CA ILE A 118 -9.63 8.67 -6.90
C ILE A 118 -9.09 9.90 -7.64
N ALA A 119 -8.30 9.68 -8.68
CA ALA A 119 -7.86 10.71 -9.62
C ALA A 119 -8.72 10.68 -10.89
N ASP A 120 -9.27 11.83 -11.28
CA ASP A 120 -10.01 11.98 -12.55
C ASP A 120 -9.95 13.44 -13.06
N GLY A 121 -9.78 13.61 -14.37
CA GLY A 121 -9.79 14.92 -15.05
C GLY A 121 -11.19 15.46 -15.35
N ASN A 122 -12.24 14.65 -15.19
CA ASN A 122 -13.63 15.02 -15.40
C ASN A 122 -14.31 15.41 -14.09
N TRP A 123 -14.70 16.70 -13.99
CA TRP A 123 -15.26 17.28 -12.78
C TRP A 123 -16.59 16.61 -12.37
N SER A 124 -17.41 16.23 -13.34
CA SER A 124 -18.70 15.59 -13.07
C SER A 124 -18.52 14.24 -12.38
N ARG A 125 -17.59 13.41 -12.89
CA ARG A 125 -17.28 12.09 -12.33
C ARG A 125 -16.59 12.22 -10.97
N ALA A 126 -15.64 13.15 -10.85
CA ALA A 126 -14.95 13.49 -9.60
C ALA A 126 -15.93 13.95 -8.50
N SER A 127 -16.96 14.72 -8.86
CA SER A 127 -17.96 15.19 -7.91
C SER A 127 -18.80 14.05 -7.31
N GLU A 128 -19.12 13.01 -8.07
CA GLU A 128 -19.84 11.83 -7.56
C GLU A 128 -19.03 11.10 -6.49
N ALA A 129 -17.72 10.93 -6.72
CA ALA A 129 -16.81 10.33 -5.75
C ALA A 129 -16.70 11.15 -4.46
N ARG A 130 -16.64 12.49 -4.57
CA ARG A 130 -16.62 13.39 -3.41
C ARG A 130 -17.92 13.34 -2.60
N LEU A 131 -19.08 13.27 -3.27
CA LEU A 131 -20.38 13.10 -2.61
C LEU A 131 -20.49 11.76 -1.88
N ALA A 132 -19.78 10.74 -2.36
CA ALA A 132 -19.63 9.44 -1.71
C ALA A 132 -18.59 9.43 -0.57
N GLU A 133 -18.09 10.61 -0.17
CA GLU A 133 -17.04 10.82 0.83
C GLU A 133 -15.72 10.12 0.50
N VAL A 134 -15.46 9.81 -0.76
CA VAL A 134 -14.16 9.29 -1.20
C VAL A 134 -13.24 10.49 -1.47
N GLU A 135 -11.97 10.37 -1.07
CA GLU A 135 -10.97 11.39 -1.37
C GLU A 135 -10.73 11.46 -2.88
N VAL A 136 -10.69 12.67 -3.43
CA VAL A 136 -10.59 12.88 -4.88
C VAL A 136 -9.53 13.91 -5.19
N TRP A 137 -8.65 13.56 -6.13
CA TRP A 137 -7.75 14.49 -6.78
C TRP A 137 -8.29 14.80 -8.18
N TYR A 138 -8.47 16.09 -8.48
CA TYR A 138 -9.02 16.54 -9.76
C TYR A 138 -7.90 17.06 -10.66
N GLY A 139 -7.72 16.43 -11.83
CA GLY A 139 -6.71 16.83 -12.80
C GLY A 139 -6.35 15.73 -13.79
N GLU A 140 -5.47 16.06 -14.74
CA GLU A 140 -4.86 15.07 -15.64
C GLU A 140 -3.74 14.34 -14.92
N ILE A 141 -3.90 13.04 -14.70
CA ILE A 141 -2.98 12.23 -13.90
C ILE A 141 -1.61 12.06 -14.57
N LEU A 142 -1.54 12.12 -15.90
CA LEU A 142 -0.29 12.04 -16.67
C LEU A 142 0.39 13.42 -16.85
N SER A 143 -0.10 14.46 -16.19
CA SER A 143 0.53 15.78 -16.26
C SER A 143 1.73 15.89 -15.33
N GLU A 144 2.74 16.69 -15.71
CA GLU A 144 3.89 16.98 -14.84
C GLU A 144 3.45 17.52 -13.46
N GLN A 145 2.36 18.31 -13.44
CA GLN A 145 1.79 18.84 -12.20
C GLN A 145 1.25 17.73 -11.28
N ALA A 146 0.76 16.61 -11.83
CA ALA A 146 0.30 15.49 -11.04
C ALA A 146 1.44 14.86 -10.23
N HIS A 147 2.61 14.61 -10.84
CA HIS A 147 3.78 14.06 -10.14
C HIS A 147 4.27 14.96 -9.00
N HIS A 148 4.05 16.28 -9.08
CA HIS A 148 4.44 17.20 -8.02
C HIS A 148 3.40 17.39 -6.91
N SER A 149 2.12 17.28 -7.23
CA SER A 149 1.03 17.57 -6.30
C SER A 149 0.45 16.32 -5.63
N LEU A 150 0.55 15.17 -6.29
CA LEU A 150 0.09 13.89 -5.78
C LEU A 150 1.24 13.22 -5.04
N ASN A 151 1.11 13.06 -3.72
CA ASN A 151 2.10 12.36 -2.93
C ASN A 151 1.97 10.84 -3.16
N LEU A 152 2.64 10.33 -4.20
CA LEU A 152 2.58 8.92 -4.60
C LEU A 152 3.13 7.97 -3.55
N SER A 153 3.98 8.44 -2.63
CA SER A 153 4.53 7.62 -1.55
C SER A 153 3.48 7.10 -0.56
N ARG A 154 2.22 7.59 -0.63
CA ARG A 154 1.08 7.13 0.18
C ARG A 154 0.42 5.87 -0.39
N PHE A 155 0.67 5.55 -1.66
CA PHE A 155 -0.04 4.49 -2.37
C PHE A 155 0.94 3.41 -2.84
N ASP A 156 0.77 2.21 -2.30
CA ASP A 156 1.54 1.03 -2.70
C ASP A 156 0.92 0.33 -3.91
N HIS A 157 -0.36 0.60 -4.20
CA HIS A 157 -1.05 0.03 -5.35
C HIS A 157 -1.81 1.08 -6.15
N MET A 158 -1.96 0.83 -7.45
CA MET A 158 -2.77 1.65 -8.35
C MET A 158 -3.69 0.81 -9.23
N VAL A 159 -4.91 1.28 -9.46
CA VAL A 159 -5.88 0.67 -10.36
C VAL A 159 -6.31 1.70 -11.42
N ALA A 160 -5.90 1.50 -12.67
CA ALA A 160 -6.36 2.26 -13.82
C ALA A 160 -7.68 1.69 -14.35
N ALA A 161 -8.76 2.44 -14.18
CA ALA A 161 -10.13 2.00 -14.40
C ALA A 161 -10.96 3.01 -15.20
N THR A 162 -10.35 3.61 -16.22
CA THR A 162 -11.02 4.52 -17.16
C THR A 162 -11.76 3.74 -18.25
N ASP A 163 -12.57 4.45 -19.05
CA ASP A 163 -13.28 3.90 -20.21
C ASP A 163 -12.40 3.71 -21.45
N ASN A 164 -11.08 3.90 -21.33
CA ASN A 164 -10.12 3.76 -22.41
C ASN A 164 -8.95 2.84 -22.01
N ASP A 165 -8.94 1.63 -22.56
CA ASP A 165 -7.94 0.60 -22.25
C ASP A 165 -6.50 1.01 -22.63
N ALA A 166 -6.34 1.77 -23.73
CA ALA A 166 -5.03 2.27 -24.14
C ALA A 166 -4.50 3.34 -23.17
N TYR A 167 -5.40 4.19 -22.66
CA TYR A 167 -5.05 5.17 -21.64
C TYR A 167 -4.74 4.50 -20.29
N ASN A 168 -5.50 3.47 -19.90
CA ASN A 168 -5.20 2.65 -18.72
C ASN A 168 -3.80 2.03 -18.82
N ALA A 169 -3.45 1.46 -19.98
CA ALA A 169 -2.13 0.89 -20.21
C ALA A 169 -1.01 1.94 -20.15
N LEU A 170 -1.26 3.15 -20.65
CA LEU A 170 -0.31 4.25 -20.56
C LEU A 170 -0.08 4.69 -19.10
N ILE A 171 -1.16 4.86 -18.34
CA ILE A 171 -1.12 5.19 -16.90
C ILE A 171 -0.32 4.13 -16.14
N CYS A 172 -0.64 2.85 -16.31
CA CYS A 172 0.11 1.79 -15.64
C CYS A 172 1.59 1.76 -16.04
N THR A 173 1.90 2.04 -17.32
CA THR A 173 3.30 2.10 -17.78
C THR A 173 4.07 3.25 -17.12
N ASP A 174 3.43 4.41 -16.98
CA ASP A 174 4.02 5.62 -16.42
C ASP A 174 4.25 5.54 -14.90
N PHE A 175 3.31 4.96 -14.16
CA PHE A 175 3.37 4.86 -12.70
C PHE A 175 4.08 3.60 -12.19
N ALA A 176 4.31 2.59 -13.05
CA ALA A 176 5.02 1.36 -12.67
C ALA A 176 6.42 1.57 -12.04
N PRO A 177 7.27 2.54 -12.47
CA PRO A 177 8.56 2.79 -11.85
C PRO A 177 8.48 3.32 -10.42
N GLU A 178 7.40 4.04 -10.08
CA GLU A 178 7.21 4.65 -8.76
C GLU A 178 6.46 3.73 -7.80
N ILE A 179 5.38 3.09 -8.26
CA ILE A 179 4.51 2.22 -7.44
C ILE A 179 5.03 0.78 -7.40
N GLY A 180 5.51 0.28 -8.53
CA GLY A 180 5.94 -1.10 -8.70
C GLY A 180 5.14 -1.82 -9.77
N ARG A 181 5.82 -2.55 -10.65
CA ARG A 181 5.20 -3.30 -11.76
C ARG A 181 4.20 -4.37 -11.32
N SER A 182 4.41 -4.93 -10.13
CA SER A 182 3.53 -5.97 -9.57
C SER A 182 2.31 -5.40 -8.85
N ASP A 183 2.21 -4.07 -8.76
CA ASP A 183 1.27 -3.34 -7.92
C ASP A 183 0.46 -2.29 -8.70
N VAL A 184 0.63 -2.25 -10.03
CA VAL A 184 -0.20 -1.47 -10.94
C VAL A 184 -1.15 -2.40 -11.68
N PHE A 185 -2.45 -2.13 -11.56
CA PHE A 185 -3.53 -2.92 -12.12
C PHE A 185 -4.37 -2.09 -13.09
N GLN A 186 -5.03 -2.76 -14.02
CA GLN A 186 -5.96 -2.11 -14.96
C GLN A 186 -7.21 -2.95 -15.22
N ILE A 187 -8.31 -2.27 -15.54
CA ILE A 187 -9.48 -2.89 -16.17
C ILE A 187 -9.29 -2.96 -17.69
N GLY A 188 -10.24 -3.60 -18.36
CA GLY A 188 -10.17 -3.84 -19.80
C GLY A 188 -9.75 -5.26 -20.10
N ASP A 189 -10.03 -5.67 -21.34
CA ASP A 189 -9.44 -6.88 -21.88
C ASP A 189 -8.12 -6.49 -22.53
N LEU A 190 -7.00 -6.89 -21.92
CA LEU A 190 -5.70 -6.87 -22.57
C LEU A 190 -5.74 -7.94 -23.64
N GLY A 191 -6.45 -7.68 -24.74
CA GLY A 191 -6.87 -8.68 -25.73
C GLY A 191 -5.81 -9.74 -25.92
N VAL A 192 -6.00 -10.88 -25.25
CA VAL A 192 -5.13 -12.05 -25.42
C VAL A 192 -5.58 -12.69 -26.73
N SER A 193 -5.28 -12.00 -27.83
CA SER A 193 -5.21 -12.64 -29.12
C SER A 193 -4.00 -13.57 -29.05
N ASP A 194 -4.29 -14.86 -29.13
CA ASP A 194 -3.39 -16.01 -29.09
C ASP A 194 -2.36 -16.04 -30.26
N ARG A 195 -2.01 -14.89 -30.83
CA ARG A 195 -1.02 -14.71 -31.89
C ARG A 195 -0.41 -13.31 -31.85
N GLN A 196 0.43 -13.06 -30.84
CA GLN A 196 1.72 -12.37 -31.01
C GLN A 196 2.39 -12.22 -29.65
N SER A 197 3.29 -13.15 -29.35
CA SER A 197 4.33 -13.03 -28.35
C SER A 197 5.24 -11.84 -28.68
N MET A 198 4.89 -10.63 -28.25
CA MET A 198 5.83 -9.53 -28.12
C MET A 198 5.55 -8.75 -26.84
N ASN A 199 6.33 -9.11 -25.82
CA ASN A 199 6.74 -8.27 -24.69
C ASN A 199 5.64 -7.87 -23.69
N PHE A 200 5.66 -8.56 -22.54
CA PHE A 200 5.08 -8.20 -21.23
C PHE A 200 5.58 -6.82 -20.70
N THR A 201 5.57 -5.76 -21.50
CA THR A 201 6.30 -4.52 -21.18
C THR A 201 5.43 -3.26 -21.17
N ILE A 202 4.17 -3.33 -21.63
CA ILE A 202 3.28 -2.17 -21.71
C ILE A 202 1.98 -2.49 -20.97
N GLY A 203 1.61 -1.63 -20.01
CA GLY A 203 0.40 -1.76 -19.21
C GLY A 203 0.62 -2.36 -17.81
N GLY A 204 -0.48 -2.43 -17.06
CA GLY A 204 -0.55 -3.01 -15.72
C GLY A 204 -1.11 -4.43 -15.74
N LEU A 205 -1.09 -5.09 -14.57
CA LEU A 205 -1.71 -6.39 -14.39
C LEU A 205 -3.24 -6.29 -14.57
N PRO A 206 -3.89 -7.26 -15.22
CA PRO A 206 -5.34 -7.23 -15.33
C PRO A 206 -5.98 -7.42 -13.94
N LEU A 207 -6.85 -6.50 -13.53
CA LEU A 207 -7.55 -6.55 -12.24
C LEU A 207 -8.48 -7.77 -12.13
N PHE A 208 -9.05 -8.20 -13.26
CA PHE A 208 -9.92 -9.36 -13.38
C PHE A 208 -9.30 -10.42 -14.29
N LYS A 209 -9.59 -11.69 -14.00
CA LYS A 209 -9.26 -12.82 -14.86
C LYS A 209 -10.53 -13.65 -15.08
N PRO A 210 -11.12 -13.71 -16.29
CA PRO A 210 -10.76 -12.92 -17.48
C PRO A 210 -10.97 -11.41 -17.27
N GLY A 211 -10.32 -10.58 -18.11
CA GLY A 211 -10.45 -9.12 -18.06
C GLY A 211 -11.89 -8.65 -18.21
N LYS A 212 -12.23 -7.53 -17.59
CA LYS A 212 -13.56 -6.90 -17.70
C LYS A 212 -13.43 -5.47 -18.18
N SER A 213 -14.15 -5.14 -19.23
CA SER A 213 -14.23 -3.78 -19.78
C SER A 213 -14.98 -2.83 -18.85
N TYR A 214 -14.77 -1.53 -19.05
CA TYR A 214 -15.52 -0.48 -18.36
C TYR A 214 -17.04 -0.64 -18.53
N ALA A 215 -17.51 -0.98 -19.73
CA ALA A 215 -18.93 -1.15 -20.02
C ALA A 215 -19.53 -2.32 -19.24
N GLU A 216 -18.84 -3.46 -19.18
CA GLU A 216 -19.28 -4.61 -18.40
C GLU A 216 -19.32 -4.28 -16.91
N LEU A 217 -18.29 -3.65 -16.35
CA LEU A 217 -18.29 -3.27 -14.93
C LEU A 217 -19.41 -2.29 -14.58
N ARG A 218 -19.73 -1.36 -15.49
CA ARG A 218 -20.88 -0.46 -15.35
C ARG A 218 -22.19 -1.27 -15.31
N ASP A 219 -22.35 -2.22 -16.22
CA ASP A 219 -23.58 -3.00 -16.33
C ASP A 219 -23.76 -3.91 -15.09
N LEU A 220 -22.68 -4.52 -14.58
CA LEU A 220 -22.70 -5.28 -13.32
C LEU A 220 -23.13 -4.42 -12.13
N ILE A 221 -22.63 -3.18 -12.01
CA ILE A 221 -23.06 -2.26 -10.96
C ILE A 221 -24.55 -1.90 -11.11
N VAL A 222 -25.04 -1.73 -12.34
CA VAL A 222 -26.47 -1.48 -12.61
C VAL A 222 -27.31 -2.70 -12.22
N ASP A 223 -26.81 -3.92 -12.45
CA ASP A 223 -27.43 -5.19 -12.07
C ASP A 223 -27.36 -5.46 -10.55
N GLY A 224 -26.85 -4.51 -9.76
CA GLY A 224 -26.83 -4.58 -8.30
C GLY A 224 -25.66 -5.35 -7.72
N TRP A 225 -24.60 -5.56 -8.50
CA TRP A 225 -23.37 -6.14 -7.96
C TRP A 225 -22.75 -5.23 -6.90
N THR A 226 -22.17 -5.83 -5.87
CA THR A 226 -21.63 -5.10 -4.72
C THR A 226 -20.28 -5.64 -4.28
N PHE A 227 -19.51 -4.75 -3.66
CA PHE A 227 -18.28 -5.13 -2.97
C PHE A 227 -18.60 -5.58 -1.54
N GLN A 228 -18.09 -6.76 -1.17
CA GLN A 228 -18.28 -7.37 0.13
C GLN A 228 -16.92 -7.58 0.79
N ALA A 229 -16.86 -7.42 2.12
CA ALA A 229 -15.72 -7.88 2.88
C ALA A 229 -16.11 -9.11 3.70
N THR A 230 -15.27 -10.15 3.66
CA THR A 230 -15.42 -11.32 4.51
C THR A 230 -14.11 -11.57 5.24
N ARG A 231 -14.16 -11.55 6.57
CA ARG A 231 -13.03 -11.97 7.40
C ARG A 231 -13.00 -13.48 7.51
N LEU A 232 -11.85 -14.08 7.26
CA LEU A 232 -11.61 -15.50 7.44
C LEU A 232 -11.28 -15.80 8.90
N THR A 233 -11.73 -16.96 9.36
CA THR A 233 -11.53 -17.47 10.72
C THR A 233 -11.25 -18.97 10.64
N ASP A 234 -10.73 -19.57 11.71
CA ASP A 234 -10.60 -21.02 11.87
C ASP A 234 -11.83 -21.82 11.36
N GLU A 235 -13.04 -21.40 11.73
CA GLU A 235 -14.29 -22.10 11.37
C GLU A 235 -14.80 -21.78 9.95
N PHE A 236 -14.26 -20.73 9.33
CA PHE A 236 -14.69 -20.18 8.04
C PHE A 236 -13.46 -19.78 7.22
N GLY A 237 -12.76 -20.79 6.69
CA GLY A 237 -11.60 -20.63 5.82
C GLY A 237 -11.96 -20.31 4.37
N TYR A 238 -10.93 -20.24 3.52
CA TYR A 238 -11.06 -19.83 2.11
C TYR A 238 -11.90 -20.79 1.26
N GLU A 239 -11.73 -22.10 1.43
CA GLU A 239 -12.54 -23.11 0.70
C GLU A 239 -14.04 -22.91 0.96
N ARG A 240 -14.42 -22.77 2.23
CA ARG A 240 -15.80 -22.52 2.63
C ARG A 240 -16.32 -21.17 2.15
N PHE A 241 -15.46 -20.16 2.12
CA PHE A 241 -15.79 -18.90 1.45
C PHE A 241 -16.16 -19.18 0.00
N ALA A 242 -15.28 -19.82 -0.79
CA ALA A 242 -15.53 -20.08 -2.21
C ALA A 242 -16.83 -20.86 -2.46
N GLU A 243 -17.12 -21.92 -1.68
CA GLU A 243 -18.34 -22.73 -1.82
C GLU A 243 -19.64 -21.96 -1.52
N THR A 244 -19.57 -20.95 -0.64
CA THR A 244 -20.75 -20.22 -0.18
C THR A 244 -20.97 -18.91 -0.95
N ARG A 245 -20.24 -18.70 -2.04
CA ARG A 245 -20.42 -17.53 -2.92
C ARG A 245 -20.84 -18.00 -4.31
N PRO A 246 -21.63 -17.20 -5.04
CA PRO A 246 -21.89 -17.45 -6.45
C PRO A 246 -20.58 -17.61 -7.22
N GLU A 247 -20.53 -18.53 -8.19
CA GLU A 247 -19.34 -18.82 -8.99
C GLU A 247 -18.81 -17.58 -9.73
N GLU A 248 -19.68 -16.62 -10.03
CA GLU A 248 -19.35 -15.38 -10.70
C GLU A 248 -18.70 -14.34 -9.76
N THR A 249 -18.56 -14.65 -8.47
CA THR A 249 -17.94 -13.74 -7.49
C THR A 249 -16.44 -13.63 -7.72
N HIS A 250 -15.96 -12.40 -7.94
CA HIS A 250 -14.55 -12.12 -8.13
C HIS A 250 -13.90 -11.72 -6.81
N VAL A 251 -12.90 -12.48 -6.37
CA VAL A 251 -11.97 -12.03 -5.30
C VAL A 251 -10.97 -11.06 -5.91
N LEU A 252 -10.90 -9.84 -5.39
CA LEU A 252 -10.01 -8.80 -5.95
C LEU A 252 -8.73 -8.65 -5.14
N LEU A 253 -8.87 -8.61 -3.82
CA LEU A 253 -7.76 -8.53 -2.89
C LEU A 253 -8.15 -9.08 -1.52
N TRP A 254 -7.16 -9.28 -0.66
CA TRP A 254 -7.38 -9.47 0.76
C TRP A 254 -6.43 -8.60 1.58
N ILE A 255 -6.89 -8.25 2.78
CA ILE A 255 -6.17 -7.43 3.74
C ILE A 255 -5.65 -8.36 4.82
N LYS A 256 -4.33 -8.43 4.97
CA LYS A 256 -3.68 -9.22 6.04
C LYS A 256 -3.92 -8.54 7.40
N PRO A 257 -3.83 -9.28 8.52
CA PRO A 257 -3.83 -8.68 9.87
C PRO A 257 -2.73 -7.62 10.10
N SER A 258 -1.64 -7.68 9.32
CA SER A 258 -0.58 -6.68 9.27
C SER A 258 -0.96 -5.40 8.52
N GLU A 259 -2.21 -5.28 8.07
CA GLU A 259 -2.75 -4.19 7.24
C GLU A 259 -2.19 -4.14 5.81
N SER A 260 -1.35 -5.10 5.42
CA SER A 260 -0.86 -5.22 4.04
C SER A 260 -1.94 -5.71 3.08
N LEU A 261 -1.98 -5.13 1.89
CA LEU A 261 -2.90 -5.51 0.82
C LEU A 261 -2.23 -6.54 -0.10
N VAL A 262 -2.99 -7.56 -0.49
CA VAL A 262 -2.56 -8.54 -1.49
C VAL A 262 -3.65 -8.64 -2.55
N PHE A 263 -3.35 -8.22 -3.77
CA PHE A 263 -4.28 -8.35 -4.90
C PHE A 263 -4.23 -9.77 -5.46
N ALA A 264 -5.40 -10.35 -5.72
CA ALA A 264 -5.53 -11.68 -6.32
C ALA A 264 -4.95 -11.76 -7.75
N ALA A 265 -4.84 -10.60 -8.41
CA ALA A 265 -4.25 -10.49 -9.73
C ALA A 265 -2.71 -10.61 -9.71
N SER A 266 -2.06 -10.31 -8.58
CA SER A 266 -0.60 -10.31 -8.42
C SER A 266 0.00 -11.70 -8.64
N GLU A 267 1.17 -11.74 -9.25
CA GLU A 267 1.88 -12.99 -9.50
C GLU A 267 2.33 -13.63 -8.18
N GLY A 268 2.03 -14.92 -8.00
CA GLY A 268 2.38 -15.64 -6.77
C GLY A 268 1.61 -15.20 -5.53
N SER A 269 0.46 -14.53 -5.68
CA SER A 269 -0.37 -14.07 -4.56
C SER A 269 -0.80 -15.20 -3.62
N GLY A 270 -0.92 -16.42 -4.15
CA GLY A 270 -1.45 -17.56 -3.40
C GLY A 270 -2.94 -17.37 -3.08
N GLU A 271 -3.38 -17.98 -1.98
CA GLU A 271 -4.75 -17.89 -1.47
C GLU A 271 -4.77 -17.13 -0.13
N PRO A 272 -5.90 -16.50 0.24
CA PRO A 272 -6.09 -15.89 1.55
C PRO A 272 -5.89 -16.88 2.70
N ASP A 273 -5.20 -16.45 3.75
CA ASP A 273 -4.97 -17.21 4.97
C ASP A 273 -6.01 -16.88 6.04
N GLU A 274 -5.99 -17.65 7.12
CA GLU A 274 -6.81 -17.36 8.29
C GLU A 274 -6.52 -15.95 8.87
N GLY A 275 -7.58 -15.25 9.29
CA GLY A 275 -7.48 -13.88 9.80
C GLY A 275 -7.48 -12.80 8.72
N ASP A 276 -7.27 -13.16 7.45
CA ASP A 276 -7.34 -12.22 6.33
C ASP A 276 -8.77 -11.74 6.09
N THR A 277 -8.90 -10.52 5.56
CA THR A 277 -10.19 -9.99 5.13
C THR A 277 -10.25 -9.90 3.61
N ILE A 278 -11.02 -10.79 2.99
CA ILE A 278 -11.25 -10.82 1.54
C ILE A 278 -12.16 -9.67 1.13
N ILE A 279 -11.78 -8.95 0.07
CA ILE A 279 -12.62 -8.02 -0.66
C ILE A 279 -13.05 -8.67 -1.99
N SER A 280 -14.34 -8.96 -2.10
CA SER A 280 -14.92 -9.61 -3.28
C SER A 280 -15.98 -8.74 -3.95
N PHE A 281 -16.11 -8.86 -5.26
CA PHE A 281 -17.12 -8.21 -6.08
C PHE A 281 -18.02 -9.28 -6.69
N GLY A 282 -19.30 -9.28 -6.31
CA GLY A 282 -20.24 -10.34 -6.70
C GLY A 282 -21.68 -9.83 -6.84
N PRO A 283 -22.57 -10.67 -7.38
CA PRO A 283 -23.97 -10.33 -7.57
C PRO A 283 -24.68 -10.06 -6.23
N PRO A 284 -25.85 -9.39 -6.26
CA PRO A 284 -26.64 -9.18 -5.05
C PRO A 284 -27.03 -10.54 -4.46
N ARG A 285 -26.78 -10.73 -3.15
CA ARG A 285 -27.18 -11.97 -2.48
C ARG A 285 -28.71 -12.08 -2.47
N PRO A 286 -29.29 -13.25 -2.74
CA PRO A 286 -30.74 -13.43 -2.65
C PRO A 286 -31.25 -13.07 -1.25
N GLU A 287 -32.37 -12.34 -1.20
CA GLU A 287 -32.96 -11.68 -0.02
C GLU A 287 -33.09 -12.60 1.21
N ARG A 288 -33.32 -13.90 0.99
CA ARG A 288 -33.42 -14.93 2.05
C ARG A 288 -32.15 -15.19 2.85
N GLU A 289 -30.97 -14.85 2.33
CA GLU A 289 -29.69 -14.99 3.05
C GLU A 289 -29.25 -13.71 3.74
N GLN A 290 -29.68 -12.54 3.24
CA GLN A 290 -29.43 -11.25 3.87
C GLN A 290 -30.10 -11.19 5.26
N ASP A 291 -31.36 -11.64 5.37
CA ASP A 291 -32.09 -11.70 6.63
C ASP A 291 -31.46 -12.64 7.66
N LYS A 292 -30.86 -13.75 7.21
CA LYS A 292 -30.21 -14.72 8.09
C LYS A 292 -28.90 -14.17 8.66
N ILE A 293 -28.13 -13.45 7.84
CA ILE A 293 -26.86 -12.85 8.26
C ILE A 293 -27.12 -11.63 9.16
N VAL A 294 -28.06 -10.76 8.82
CA VAL A 294 -28.43 -9.63 9.71
C VAL A 294 -28.87 -10.16 11.08
N LYS A 295 -29.67 -11.23 11.12
CA LYS A 295 -30.02 -11.91 12.38
C LYS A 295 -28.80 -12.50 13.08
N ALA A 296 -27.93 -13.23 12.38
CA ALA A 296 -26.73 -13.82 12.97
C ALA A 296 -25.77 -12.76 13.56
N THR A 297 -25.50 -11.69 12.80
CA THR A 297 -24.59 -10.61 13.21
C THR A 297 -25.16 -9.77 14.37
N THR A 298 -26.48 -9.60 14.41
CA THR A 298 -27.18 -8.93 15.54
C THR A 298 -27.11 -9.80 16.79
N THR A 299 -27.35 -11.10 16.65
CA THR A 299 -27.30 -12.08 17.75
C THR A 299 -25.87 -12.19 18.34
N GLU A 300 -24.82 -12.19 17.50
CA GLU A 300 -23.43 -12.19 17.96
C GLU A 300 -23.02 -10.89 18.67
N ARG A 301 -23.48 -9.73 18.18
CA ARG A 301 -23.24 -8.44 18.84
C ARG A 301 -23.95 -8.36 20.19
N GLU A 302 -25.18 -8.85 20.28
CA GLU A 302 -25.95 -8.94 21.54
C GLU A 302 -25.28 -9.90 22.53
N ALA A 303 -24.85 -11.07 22.08
CA ALA A 303 -24.13 -12.04 22.91
C ALA A 303 -22.79 -11.47 23.44
N ARG A 304 -22.05 -10.72 22.61
CA ARG A 304 -20.79 -10.06 23.02
C ARG A 304 -21.05 -8.92 24.01
N ALA A 305 -22.12 -8.15 23.82
CA ALA A 305 -22.52 -7.08 24.75
C ALA A 305 -22.96 -7.64 26.11
N GLU A 306 -23.69 -8.76 26.11
CA GLU A 306 -24.12 -9.41 27.35
C GLU A 306 -22.95 -10.04 28.11
N LYS A 307 -22.00 -10.66 27.40
CA LYS A 307 -20.77 -11.17 28.01
C LYS A 307 -19.93 -10.06 28.65
N ALA A 308 -19.84 -8.89 28.00
CA ALA A 308 -19.16 -7.71 28.55
C ALA A 308 -19.87 -7.17 29.81
N ARG A 309 -21.22 -7.13 29.82
CA ARG A 309 -21.99 -6.74 31.02
C ARG A 309 -21.75 -7.69 32.19
N LYS A 310 -21.86 -9.00 31.97
CA LYS A 310 -21.64 -10.02 33.03
C LYS A 310 -20.21 -9.97 33.59
N THR A 311 -19.22 -9.70 32.75
CA THR A 311 -17.82 -9.55 33.18
C THR A 311 -17.65 -8.30 34.07
N THR A 312 -18.36 -7.22 33.76
CA THR A 312 -18.33 -5.97 34.53
C THR A 312 -19.05 -6.10 35.87
N GLU A 313 -20.19 -6.80 35.90
CA GLU A 313 -20.94 -7.10 37.13
C GLU A 313 -20.16 -8.04 38.07
N ALA A 314 -19.50 -9.07 37.53
CA ALA A 314 -18.65 -9.96 38.31
C ALA A 314 -17.43 -9.24 38.91
N ALA A 315 -16.83 -8.29 38.18
CA ALA A 315 -15.75 -7.45 38.70
C ALA A 315 -16.23 -6.51 39.82
N SER A 316 -17.45 -5.98 39.72
CA SER A 316 -18.07 -5.15 40.76
C SER A 316 -18.42 -5.95 42.03
N ALA A 317 -18.85 -7.20 41.88
CA ALA A 317 -19.21 -8.05 43.02
C ALA A 317 -17.98 -8.52 43.82
N ASN A 318 -16.85 -8.78 43.15
CA ASN A 318 -15.59 -9.12 43.81
C ASN A 318 -14.91 -7.93 44.50
N GLY A 319 -15.19 -6.69 44.08
CA GLY A 319 -14.71 -5.49 44.76
C GLY A 319 -15.44 -5.20 46.08
N ALA A 320 -16.72 -5.56 46.20
CA ALA A 320 -17.53 -5.32 47.39
C ALA A 320 -17.38 -6.39 48.49
N ALA A 321 -16.69 -7.50 48.21
CA ALA A 321 -16.39 -8.55 49.19
C ALA A 321 -14.98 -8.42 49.80
N ALA A 322 -14.23 -7.37 49.44
CA ALA A 322 -12.87 -7.11 49.89
C ALA A 322 -12.74 -5.88 50.82
N ASP A 323 -13.87 -5.27 51.23
CA ASP A 323 -13.97 -4.21 52.26
C ASP A 323 -14.69 -4.73 53.52
#